data_AF-A0A1E7GIJ3-F1
#
_entry.id   AF-A0A1E7GIJ3-F1
#
_cell.length_a   1.000
_cell.length_b   1.000
_cell.length_c   1.000
_cell.angle_alpha   90.00
_cell.angle_beta   90.00
_cell.angle_gamma   90.00
#
_symmetry.space_group_name_H-M   'P 1'
#
loop_
_entity.id
_entity.type
_entity.pdbx_description
1 polymer ?
#
loop_
_entity_poly.entity_id
_entity_poly.type
_entity_poly.pdbx_seq_one_letter_code
_entity_poly.pdbx_strand_id
1 'polypeptide(L)'
;ENQDFSRCQELVRQKRFPWEQEACPDFDPVDITDEDVPFSPELSSAIGQLSKDGKLTAETLEQAILEDVIQNIDWANMPVEQYVERLNNAKTLKAREEAVKKFGVLVTHENRAAFDALYGYLKDLPPPTTVEQTHFRIAILREIKHTREFEPELAGLLVEDLFRTPSNNTTRSWYTAVFRFFERSSLDIAQKALLPMLDSPQFSYRIKNRVKGILSRLEYEQEGYWYPQFVI
;
A
#
# COMPACT_ATOMS: atom_id res chain seq x y z
N GLU A 1 -65.21 -24.89 7.89
CA GLU A 1 -65.45 -25.63 6.63
C GLU A 1 -64.79 -26.99 6.71
N ASN A 2 -65.56 -28.07 6.58
CA ASN A 2 -65.04 -29.43 6.51
C ASN A 2 -64.40 -29.63 5.13
N GLN A 3 -63.08 -29.52 5.03
CA GLN A 3 -62.35 -29.86 3.81
C GLN A 3 -62.30 -31.39 3.67
N ASP A 4 -63.34 -31.95 3.07
CA ASP A 4 -63.44 -33.37 2.76
C ASP A 4 -62.42 -33.74 1.66
N PHE A 5 -61.25 -34.21 2.10
CA PHE A 5 -60.13 -34.58 1.24
C PHE A 5 -60.35 -35.91 0.49
N SER A 6 -61.47 -36.59 0.73
CA SER A 6 -61.80 -37.91 0.17
C SER A 6 -61.84 -37.90 -1.36
N ARG A 7 -62.29 -36.79 -1.97
CA ARG A 7 -62.36 -36.65 -3.44
C ARG A 7 -61.00 -36.49 -4.10
N CYS A 8 -59.98 -36.04 -3.35
CA CYS A 8 -58.63 -35.81 -3.86
C CYS A 8 -57.67 -36.95 -3.55
N GLN A 9 -58.06 -37.94 -2.73
CA GLN A 9 -57.19 -39.06 -2.36
C GLN A 9 -56.70 -39.85 -3.57
N GLU A 10 -57.56 -40.06 -4.57
CA GLU A 10 -57.19 -40.79 -5.78
C GLU A 10 -56.18 -40.00 -6.62
N LEU A 11 -56.40 -38.68 -6.76
CA LEU A 11 -55.48 -37.79 -7.47
C LEU A 11 -54.12 -37.73 -6.77
N VAL A 12 -54.11 -37.67 -5.44
CA VAL A 12 -52.88 -37.69 -4.63
C VAL A 12 -52.17 -39.03 -4.74
N ARG A 13 -52.90 -40.17 -4.76
CA ARG A 13 -52.28 -41.48 -4.99
C ARG A 13 -51.66 -41.61 -6.38
N GLN A 14 -52.30 -41.06 -7.41
CA GLN A 14 -51.75 -41.07 -8.77
C GLN A 14 -50.57 -40.11 -8.95
N LYS A 15 -50.58 -38.96 -8.27
CA LYS A 15 -49.59 -37.89 -8.46
C LYS A 15 -48.49 -37.89 -7.41
N ARG A 16 -48.62 -38.69 -6.33
CA ARG A 16 -47.53 -38.81 -5.35
C ARG A 16 -46.35 -39.48 -6.04
N PHE A 17 -45.19 -38.86 -5.91
CA PHE A 17 -43.95 -39.51 -6.25
C PHE A 17 -43.70 -40.64 -5.24
N PRO A 18 -43.32 -41.85 -5.69
CA PRO A 18 -42.86 -42.88 -4.78
C PRO A 18 -41.57 -42.38 -4.12
N TRP A 19 -41.53 -42.39 -2.79
CA TRP A 19 -40.35 -41.99 -2.02
C TRP A 19 -39.12 -42.90 -2.26
N GLU A 20 -39.34 -44.04 -2.92
CA GLU A 20 -38.31 -45.00 -3.33
C GLU A 20 -37.69 -44.66 -4.70
N GLN A 21 -38.19 -43.63 -5.39
CA GLN A 21 -37.70 -43.19 -6.68
C GLN A 21 -36.84 -41.93 -6.51
N GLU A 22 -35.61 -41.95 -7.02
CA GLU A 22 -34.77 -40.76 -7.09
C GLU A 22 -35.50 -39.67 -7.88
N ALA A 23 -35.60 -38.47 -7.28
CA ALA A 23 -36.40 -37.37 -7.80
C ALA A 23 -35.93 -36.88 -9.19
N CYS A 24 -34.68 -37.13 -9.55
CA CYS A 24 -34.09 -36.83 -10.84
C CYS A 24 -32.95 -37.83 -11.12
N PRO A 25 -33.08 -38.74 -12.10
CA PRO A 25 -32.03 -39.69 -12.45
C PRO A 25 -30.75 -39.04 -13.00
N ASP A 26 -30.90 -37.82 -13.55
CA ASP A 26 -29.81 -37.02 -14.13
C ASP A 26 -29.24 -36.01 -13.12
N PHE A 27 -29.71 -36.03 -11.87
CA PHE A 27 -29.14 -35.18 -10.83
C PHE A 27 -27.86 -35.82 -10.30
N ASP A 28 -26.74 -35.35 -10.81
CA ASP A 28 -25.44 -35.58 -10.23
C ASP A 28 -25.20 -34.46 -9.19
N PRO A 29 -25.24 -34.76 -7.87
CA PRO A 29 -24.89 -33.77 -6.87
C PRO A 29 -23.46 -33.31 -7.14
N VAL A 30 -23.29 -32.01 -7.40
CA VAL A 30 -21.94 -31.43 -7.47
C VAL A 30 -21.31 -31.62 -6.10
N ASP A 31 -20.34 -32.52 -6.03
CA ASP A 31 -19.52 -32.74 -4.85
C ASP A 31 -18.55 -31.56 -4.78
N ILE A 32 -19.00 -30.46 -4.16
CA ILE A 32 -18.14 -29.33 -3.83
C ILE A 32 -17.32 -29.80 -2.64
N THR A 33 -16.12 -30.30 -2.91
CA THR A 33 -15.17 -30.65 -1.87
C THR A 33 -14.63 -29.37 -1.23
N ASP A 34 -14.08 -29.47 -0.02
CA ASP A 34 -13.41 -28.33 0.63
C ASP A 34 -12.23 -27.78 -0.23
N GLU A 35 -11.75 -28.54 -1.21
CA GLU A 35 -10.74 -28.13 -2.19
C GLU A 35 -11.32 -27.22 -3.30
N ASP A 36 -12.63 -27.28 -3.56
CA ASP A 36 -13.32 -26.50 -4.61
C ASP A 36 -13.73 -25.10 -4.16
N VAL A 37 -13.68 -24.84 -2.85
CA VAL A 37 -13.92 -23.52 -2.28
C VAL A 37 -12.55 -22.89 -1.96
N PRO A 38 -12.11 -21.87 -2.72
CA PRO A 38 -10.75 -21.34 -2.64
C PRO A 38 -10.62 -20.38 -1.45
N PHE A 39 -11.02 -20.83 -0.26
CA PHE A 39 -10.80 -20.08 0.95
C PHE A 39 -9.45 -20.47 1.51
N SER A 40 -8.65 -19.47 1.86
CA SER A 40 -7.39 -19.71 2.55
C SER A 40 -7.65 -20.49 3.86
N PRO A 41 -6.65 -21.26 4.33
CA PRO A 41 -6.69 -21.85 5.67
C PRO A 41 -7.00 -20.81 6.77
N GLU A 42 -6.55 -19.58 6.58
CA GLU A 42 -6.75 -18.45 7.49
C GLU A 42 -8.22 -18.00 7.51
N LEU A 43 -8.86 -17.88 6.35
CA LEU A 43 -10.29 -17.55 6.24
C LEU A 43 -11.16 -18.65 6.86
N SER A 44 -10.83 -19.91 6.59
CA SER A 44 -11.51 -21.06 7.20
C SER A 44 -11.42 -21.03 8.74
N SER A 45 -10.24 -20.66 9.27
CA SER A 45 -10.03 -20.48 10.70
C SER A 45 -10.85 -19.31 11.27
N ALA A 46 -10.85 -18.17 10.56
CA ALA A 46 -11.59 -16.97 10.96
C ALA A 46 -13.11 -17.21 11.02
N ILE A 47 -13.68 -17.87 10.00
CA ILE A 47 -15.09 -18.26 9.96
C ILE A 47 -15.42 -19.21 11.11
N GLY A 48 -14.55 -20.21 11.36
CA GLY A 48 -14.70 -21.12 12.49
C GLY A 48 -14.72 -20.40 13.84
N GLN A 49 -13.89 -19.37 14.02
CA GLN A 49 -13.86 -18.57 15.23
C GLN A 49 -15.11 -17.69 15.38
N LEU A 50 -15.55 -17.03 14.31
CA LEU A 50 -16.80 -16.25 14.29
C LEU A 50 -18.01 -17.12 14.65
N SER A 51 -18.04 -18.36 14.16
CA SER A 51 -19.08 -19.33 14.50
C SER A 51 -19.03 -19.72 15.98
N LYS A 52 -17.84 -19.99 16.54
CA LYS A 52 -17.67 -20.34 17.96
C LYS A 52 -18.07 -19.20 18.89
N ASP A 53 -17.78 -17.96 18.49
CA ASP A 53 -18.08 -16.76 19.27
C ASP A 53 -19.56 -16.32 19.14
N GLY A 54 -20.36 -17.01 18.32
CA GLY A 54 -21.76 -16.65 18.04
C GLY A 54 -21.90 -15.31 17.30
N LYS A 55 -20.84 -14.86 16.64
CA LYS A 55 -20.76 -13.57 15.92
C LYS A 55 -20.90 -13.73 14.41
N LEU A 56 -21.07 -14.95 13.92
CA LEU A 56 -21.21 -15.21 12.49
C LEU A 56 -22.54 -14.63 11.99
N THR A 57 -22.41 -13.52 11.27
CA THR A 57 -23.47 -12.80 10.57
C THR A 57 -23.07 -12.65 9.10
N ALA A 58 -24.02 -12.29 8.23
CA ALA A 58 -23.69 -12.00 6.83
C ALA A 58 -22.60 -10.92 6.71
N GLU A 59 -22.70 -9.85 7.50
CA GLU A 59 -21.73 -8.74 7.50
C GLU A 59 -20.33 -9.18 7.93
N THR A 60 -20.21 -9.98 9.00
CA THR A 60 -18.90 -10.44 9.49
C THR A 60 -18.27 -11.47 8.56
N LEU A 61 -19.08 -12.27 7.87
CA LEU A 61 -18.62 -13.18 6.83
C LEU A 61 -18.11 -12.42 5.60
N GLU A 62 -18.86 -11.43 5.11
CA GLU A 62 -18.43 -10.56 3.99
C GLU A 62 -17.11 -9.85 4.29
N GLN A 63 -16.97 -9.33 5.52
CA GLN A 63 -15.72 -8.70 5.96
C GLN A 63 -14.55 -9.68 5.96
N ALA A 64 -14.74 -10.88 6.52
CA ALA A 64 -13.69 -11.89 6.57
C ALA A 64 -13.24 -12.31 5.16
N ILE A 65 -14.18 -12.49 4.22
CA ILE A 65 -13.88 -12.81 2.83
C ILE A 65 -13.11 -11.66 2.16
N LEU A 66 -13.53 -10.41 2.37
CA LEU A 66 -12.84 -9.25 1.81
C LEU A 66 -11.40 -9.12 2.32
N GLU A 67 -11.20 -9.29 3.63
CA GLU A 67 -9.87 -9.25 4.24
C GLU A 67 -8.96 -10.36 3.69
N ASP A 68 -9.50 -11.57 3.54
CA ASP A 68 -8.78 -12.68 2.94
C ASP A 68 -8.35 -12.39 1.50
N VAL A 69 -9.29 -11.91 0.67
CA VAL A 69 -8.99 -11.54 -0.71
C VAL A 69 -7.90 -10.47 -0.76
N ILE A 70 -7.97 -9.44 0.08
CA ILE A 70 -6.96 -8.36 0.14
C ILE A 70 -5.58 -8.91 0.55
N GLN A 71 -5.53 -9.82 1.51
CA GLN A 71 -4.28 -10.42 1.99
C GLN A 71 -3.64 -11.36 0.96
N ASN A 72 -4.45 -12.02 0.13
CA ASN A 72 -4.00 -12.97 -0.88
C ASN A 72 -3.67 -12.34 -2.23
N ILE A 73 -3.86 -11.03 -2.40
CA ILE A 73 -3.39 -10.31 -3.59
C ILE A 73 -1.84 -10.30 -3.58
N ASP A 74 -1.26 -10.73 -4.70
CA ASP A 74 0.17 -10.56 -4.96
C ASP A 74 0.48 -9.09 -5.31
N TRP A 75 0.53 -8.26 -4.27
CA TRP A 75 0.80 -6.83 -4.40
C TRP A 75 2.18 -6.54 -4.99
N ALA A 76 3.17 -7.40 -4.72
CA ALA A 76 4.55 -7.24 -5.16
C ALA A 76 4.68 -7.38 -6.70
N ASN A 77 3.88 -8.27 -7.30
CA ASN A 77 3.89 -8.49 -8.75
C ASN A 77 2.68 -7.89 -9.49
N MET A 78 1.85 -7.08 -8.81
CA MET A 78 0.72 -6.42 -9.46
C MET A 78 1.19 -5.50 -10.61
N PRO A 79 0.58 -5.59 -11.81
CA PRO A 79 0.96 -4.79 -12.97
C PRO A 79 0.73 -3.29 -12.74
N VAL A 80 1.66 -2.46 -13.22
CA VAL A 80 1.68 -1.02 -12.94
C VAL A 80 1.34 -0.14 -14.14
N GLU A 81 1.16 -0.73 -15.32
CA GLU A 81 1.03 -0.01 -16.60
C GLU A 81 -0.15 0.97 -16.58
N GLN A 82 -1.29 0.54 -16.05
CA GLN A 82 -2.48 1.40 -15.93
C GLN A 82 -2.26 2.59 -14.98
N TYR A 83 -1.43 2.42 -13.94
CA TYR A 83 -1.10 3.47 -13.00
C TYR A 83 -0.15 4.49 -13.64
N VAL A 84 0.83 4.01 -14.39
CA VAL A 84 1.76 4.83 -15.17
C VAL A 84 1.02 5.63 -16.23
N GLU A 85 0.12 4.98 -16.98
CA GLU A 85 -0.71 5.64 -17.99
C GLU A 85 -1.55 6.76 -17.35
N ARG A 86 -2.20 6.49 -16.21
CA ARG A 86 -2.98 7.50 -15.48
C ARG A 86 -2.14 8.68 -15.02
N LEU A 87 -0.92 8.42 -14.52
CA LEU A 87 0.00 9.48 -14.10
C LEU A 87 0.42 10.36 -15.29
N ASN A 88 0.79 9.74 -16.41
CA ASN A 88 1.23 10.43 -17.61
C ASN A 88 0.11 11.23 -18.30
N ASN A 89 -1.12 10.71 -18.28
CA ASN A 89 -2.28 11.34 -18.90
C ASN A 89 -2.99 12.37 -17.99
N ALA A 90 -2.57 12.50 -16.73
CA ALA A 90 -3.18 13.43 -15.79
C ALA A 90 -2.89 14.89 -16.15
N LYS A 91 -3.97 15.62 -16.50
CA LYS A 91 -3.91 17.02 -16.97
C LYS A 91 -3.84 18.06 -15.86
N THR A 92 -4.35 17.73 -14.67
CA THR A 92 -4.39 18.65 -13.53
C THR A 92 -3.43 18.17 -12.44
N LEU A 93 -2.94 19.10 -11.63
CA LEU A 93 -2.08 18.76 -10.48
C LEU A 93 -2.79 17.80 -9.52
N LYS A 94 -4.07 18.04 -9.23
CA LYS A 94 -4.90 17.17 -8.39
C LYS A 94 -4.98 15.75 -8.94
N ALA A 95 -5.22 15.59 -10.24
CA ALA A 95 -5.28 14.27 -10.86
C ALA A 95 -3.92 13.56 -10.82
N ARG A 96 -2.80 14.30 -10.93
CA ARG A 96 -1.45 13.74 -10.76
C ARG A 96 -1.20 13.28 -9.34
N GLU A 97 -1.58 14.07 -8.34
CA GLU A 97 -1.47 13.68 -6.93
C GLU A 97 -2.31 12.45 -6.61
N GLU A 98 -3.53 12.36 -7.14
CA GLU A 98 -4.38 11.18 -7.01
C GLU A 98 -3.77 9.95 -7.70
N ALA A 99 -3.13 10.12 -8.86
CA ALA A 99 -2.41 9.03 -9.53
C ALA A 99 -1.21 8.56 -8.70
N VAL A 100 -0.40 9.48 -8.16
CA VAL A 100 0.75 9.20 -7.30
C VAL A 100 0.33 8.41 -6.06
N LYS A 101 -0.75 8.81 -5.37
CA LYS A 101 -1.25 8.08 -4.18
C LYS A 101 -1.57 6.62 -4.44
N LYS A 102 -2.02 6.27 -5.65
CA LYS A 102 -2.34 4.89 -6.00
C LYS A 102 -1.11 3.98 -6.05
N PHE A 103 0.07 4.54 -6.30
CA PHE A 103 1.33 3.79 -6.22
C PHE A 103 1.78 3.53 -4.77
N GLY A 104 1.39 4.38 -3.81
CA GLY A 104 1.85 4.28 -2.43
C GLY A 104 1.54 2.93 -1.77
N VAL A 105 0.37 2.36 -2.06
CA VAL A 105 0.00 1.01 -1.61
C VAL A 105 0.96 -0.03 -2.18
N LEU A 106 1.18 0.00 -3.51
CA LEU A 106 2.07 -0.96 -4.19
C LEU A 106 3.51 -0.87 -3.67
N VAL A 107 4.04 0.33 -3.51
CA VAL A 107 5.40 0.55 -2.99
C VAL A 107 5.52 0.02 -1.56
N THR A 108 4.51 0.27 -0.71
CA THR A 108 4.47 -0.24 0.68
C THR A 108 4.52 -1.77 0.73
N HIS A 109 3.99 -2.44 -0.29
CA HIS A 109 4.06 -3.89 -0.48
C HIS A 109 5.23 -4.33 -1.38
N GLU A 110 6.32 -3.56 -1.40
CA GLU A 110 7.60 -3.92 -2.05
C GLU A 110 7.49 -4.16 -3.56
N ASN A 111 6.45 -3.63 -4.21
CA ASN A 111 6.32 -3.70 -5.66
C ASN A 111 7.41 -2.85 -6.33
N ARG A 112 8.43 -3.53 -6.85
CA ARG A 112 9.59 -2.91 -7.50
C ARG A 112 9.21 -2.06 -8.71
N ALA A 113 8.27 -2.54 -9.54
CA ALA A 113 7.84 -1.82 -10.74
C ALA A 113 7.14 -0.49 -10.38
N ALA A 114 6.36 -0.48 -9.29
CA ALA A 114 5.72 0.72 -8.77
C ALA A 114 6.75 1.72 -8.23
N PHE A 115 7.76 1.23 -7.51
CA PHE A 115 8.89 2.05 -7.05
C PHE A 115 9.63 2.66 -8.24
N ASP A 116 10.08 1.85 -9.20
CA ASP A 116 10.85 2.30 -10.35
C ASP A 116 10.07 3.33 -11.19
N ALA A 117 8.76 3.16 -11.32
CA ALA A 117 7.89 4.12 -12.01
C ALA A 117 7.88 5.49 -11.31
N LEU A 118 7.64 5.54 -9.99
CA LEU A 118 7.67 6.81 -9.24
C LEU A 118 9.07 7.40 -9.14
N TYR A 119 10.09 6.55 -8.99
CA TYR A 119 11.49 6.92 -8.91
C TYR A 119 11.94 7.60 -10.21
N GLY A 120 11.71 6.95 -11.35
CA GLY A 120 11.99 7.49 -12.67
C GLY A 120 11.23 8.79 -12.91
N TYR A 121 9.94 8.81 -12.58
CA TYR A 121 9.12 10.01 -12.71
C TYR A 121 9.67 11.18 -11.86
N LEU A 122 10.07 10.95 -10.61
CA LEU A 122 10.69 11.98 -9.75
C LEU A 122 12.03 12.47 -10.31
N LYS A 123 12.88 11.54 -10.79
CA LYS A 123 14.20 11.80 -11.34
C LYS A 123 14.15 12.69 -12.59
N ASP A 124 13.16 12.46 -13.43
CA ASP A 124 12.98 13.18 -14.69
C ASP A 124 12.35 14.57 -14.51
N LEU A 125 11.80 14.88 -13.33
CA LEU A 125 11.28 16.22 -13.06
C LEU A 125 12.41 17.26 -13.05
N PRO A 126 12.25 18.42 -13.71
CA PRO A 126 13.19 19.52 -13.56
C PRO A 126 13.15 20.08 -12.12
N PRO A 127 14.21 20.77 -11.67
CA PRO A 127 14.20 21.47 -10.38
C PRO A 127 12.97 22.37 -10.26
N PRO A 128 12.27 22.38 -9.10
CA PRO A 128 11.03 23.11 -8.96
C PRO A 128 11.27 24.62 -8.99
N THR A 129 10.54 25.33 -9.84
CA THR A 129 10.56 26.80 -9.95
C THR A 129 9.35 27.45 -9.30
N THR A 130 8.35 26.66 -8.92
CA THR A 130 7.09 27.09 -8.30
C THR A 130 6.79 26.30 -7.03
N VAL A 131 5.96 26.88 -6.14
CA VAL A 131 5.59 26.25 -4.88
C VAL A 131 4.77 24.99 -5.13
N GLU A 132 3.92 25.01 -6.16
CA GLU A 132 3.09 23.88 -6.61
C GLU A 132 3.95 22.69 -7.06
N GLN A 133 4.99 22.94 -7.86
CA GLN A 133 5.95 21.89 -8.24
C GLN A 133 6.71 21.32 -7.04
N THR A 134 7.07 22.18 -6.08
CA THR A 134 7.69 21.75 -4.82
C THR A 134 6.75 20.82 -4.04
N HIS A 135 5.47 21.19 -3.90
CA HIS A 135 4.48 20.36 -3.22
C HIS A 135 4.24 19.03 -3.93
N PHE A 136 4.21 19.04 -5.25
CA PHE A 136 4.05 17.82 -6.03
C PHE A 136 5.20 16.84 -5.83
N ARG A 137 6.46 17.32 -5.82
CA ARG A 137 7.63 16.51 -5.48
C ARG A 137 7.54 15.93 -4.07
N ILE A 138 7.06 16.71 -3.09
CA ILE A 138 6.82 16.22 -1.73
C ILE A 138 5.74 15.13 -1.70
N ALA A 139 4.70 15.24 -2.53
CA ALA A 139 3.68 14.21 -2.65
C ALA A 139 4.27 12.90 -3.18
N ILE A 140 5.11 12.95 -4.22
CA ILE A 140 5.81 11.74 -4.72
C ILE A 140 6.72 11.14 -3.65
N LEU A 141 7.54 11.98 -2.98
CA LEU A 141 8.42 11.51 -1.91
C LEU A 141 7.63 10.87 -0.76
N ARG A 142 6.44 11.38 -0.46
CA ARG A 142 5.58 10.81 0.58
C ARG A 142 5.21 9.37 0.26
N GLU A 143 4.86 9.06 -0.98
CA GLU A 143 4.41 7.72 -1.35
C GLU A 143 5.59 6.74 -1.55
N ILE A 144 6.75 7.20 -2.03
CA ILE A 144 7.86 6.30 -2.38
C ILE A 144 8.78 5.92 -1.20
N LYS A 145 8.79 6.70 -0.11
CA LYS A 145 9.76 6.55 1.00
C LYS A 145 9.49 5.37 1.95
N HIS A 146 8.43 4.61 1.73
CA HIS A 146 7.90 3.68 2.74
C HIS A 146 8.66 2.35 2.84
N THR A 147 9.59 2.09 1.92
CA THR A 147 10.23 0.78 1.78
C THR A 147 11.73 0.87 2.07
N ARG A 148 12.18 0.11 3.08
CA ARG A 148 13.60 0.07 3.48
C ARG A 148 14.51 -0.50 2.38
N GLU A 149 14.00 -1.45 1.60
CA GLU A 149 14.74 -2.08 0.51
C GLU A 149 15.26 -1.05 -0.51
N PHE A 150 14.43 -0.07 -0.86
CA PHE A 150 14.74 0.93 -1.88
C PHE A 150 15.35 2.22 -1.32
N GLU A 151 15.50 2.28 0.00
CA GLU A 151 15.98 3.47 0.71
C GLU A 151 17.35 3.97 0.23
N PRO A 152 18.37 3.11 -0.01
CA PRO A 152 19.67 3.57 -0.50
C PRO A 152 19.60 4.22 -1.89
N GLU A 153 18.79 3.66 -2.79
CA GLU A 153 18.60 4.16 -4.16
C GLU A 153 17.88 5.52 -4.15
N LEU A 154 16.83 5.63 -3.34
CA LEU A 154 16.10 6.88 -3.14
C LEU A 154 16.98 7.95 -2.49
N ALA A 155 17.77 7.60 -1.47
CA ALA A 155 18.68 8.53 -0.80
C ALA A 155 19.66 9.20 -1.78
N GLY A 156 20.24 8.41 -2.69
CA GLY A 156 21.14 8.92 -3.73
C GLY A 156 20.45 9.93 -4.64
N LEU A 157 19.24 9.59 -5.13
CA LEU A 157 18.44 10.47 -5.98
C LEU A 157 18.12 11.80 -5.28
N LEU A 158 17.70 11.74 -4.01
CA LEU A 158 17.29 12.94 -3.28
C LEU A 158 18.46 13.91 -3.09
N VAL A 159 19.66 13.41 -2.78
CA VAL A 159 20.85 14.27 -2.66
C VAL A 159 21.24 14.85 -4.01
N GLU A 160 21.28 14.04 -5.07
CA GLU A 160 21.56 14.52 -6.43
C GLU A 160 20.60 15.66 -6.82
N ASP A 161 19.32 15.50 -6.51
CA ASP A 161 18.31 16.52 -6.78
C ASP A 161 18.49 17.79 -5.92
N LEU A 162 18.96 17.68 -4.66
CA LEU A 162 19.34 18.85 -3.86
C LEU A 162 20.51 19.63 -4.49
N PHE A 163 21.51 18.94 -5.07
CA PHE A 163 22.59 19.60 -5.82
C PHE A 163 22.09 20.31 -7.08
N ARG A 164 21.02 19.81 -7.70
CA ARG A 164 20.41 20.45 -8.88
C ARG A 164 19.45 21.59 -8.51
N THR A 165 19.00 21.65 -7.27
CA THR A 165 17.91 22.56 -6.85
C THR A 165 18.44 23.73 -6.02
N PRO A 166 18.24 24.99 -6.45
CA PRO A 166 18.66 26.15 -5.66
C PRO A 166 17.90 26.21 -4.34
N SER A 167 18.59 26.48 -3.23
CA SER A 167 17.97 26.67 -1.92
C SER A 167 17.41 28.08 -1.79
N ASN A 168 16.09 28.24 -1.94
CA ASN A 168 15.39 29.51 -1.78
C ASN A 168 14.03 29.31 -1.09
N ASN A 169 13.22 30.38 -0.98
CA ASN A 169 11.92 30.30 -0.31
C ASN A 169 10.94 29.31 -0.97
N THR A 170 11.00 29.16 -2.30
CA THR A 170 10.14 28.24 -3.07
C THR A 170 10.47 26.77 -2.81
N THR A 171 11.76 26.45 -2.66
CA THR A 171 12.25 25.07 -2.56
C THR A 171 12.56 24.65 -1.13
N ARG A 172 12.47 25.56 -0.16
CA ARG A 172 12.74 25.31 1.26
C ARG A 172 11.95 24.12 1.83
N SER A 173 10.69 23.96 1.44
CA SER A 173 9.86 22.84 1.90
C SER A 173 10.33 21.50 1.31
N TRP A 174 10.87 21.49 0.08
CA TRP A 174 11.49 20.31 -0.51
C TRP A 174 12.76 19.89 0.25
N TYR A 175 13.68 20.82 0.50
CA TYR A 175 14.85 20.55 1.36
C TYR A 175 14.44 20.00 2.73
N THR A 176 13.38 20.57 3.32
CA THR A 176 12.86 20.11 4.62
C THR A 176 12.32 18.68 4.53
N ALA A 177 11.61 18.33 3.46
CA ALA A 177 11.09 16.98 3.25
C ALA A 177 12.20 15.95 3.04
N VAL A 178 13.22 16.28 2.25
CA VAL A 178 14.41 15.43 2.04
C VAL A 178 15.17 15.22 3.35
N PHE A 179 15.41 16.27 4.14
CA PHE A 179 16.08 16.11 5.42
C PHE A 179 15.27 15.30 6.43
N ARG A 180 13.93 15.39 6.42
CA ARG A 180 13.08 14.53 7.25
C ARG A 180 13.10 13.06 6.84
N PHE A 181 13.37 12.77 5.57
CA PHE A 181 13.63 11.41 5.12
C PHE A 181 14.91 10.90 5.78
N PHE A 182 16.02 11.65 5.68
CA PHE A 182 17.29 11.26 6.31
C PHE A 182 17.26 11.19 7.84
N GLU A 183 16.45 12.01 8.51
CA GLU A 183 16.25 11.92 9.97
C GLU A 183 15.67 10.57 10.42
N ARG A 184 15.15 9.75 9.50
CA ARG A 184 14.58 8.43 9.78
C ARG A 184 15.35 7.30 9.10
N SER A 185 16.42 7.65 8.38
CA SER A 185 17.25 6.70 7.66
C SER A 185 18.25 6.01 8.57
N SER A 186 18.79 4.88 8.12
CA SER A 186 19.93 4.28 8.80
C SER A 186 21.14 5.23 8.74
N LEU A 187 22.02 5.17 9.75
CA LEU A 187 23.22 6.00 9.78
C LEU A 187 24.07 5.80 8.53
N ASP A 188 24.29 4.56 8.10
CA ASP A 188 25.10 4.22 6.92
C ASP A 188 24.58 4.91 5.65
N ILE A 189 23.27 4.80 5.39
CA ILE A 189 22.64 5.44 4.23
C ILE A 189 22.76 6.96 4.31
N ALA A 190 22.43 7.55 5.48
CA ALA A 190 22.47 8.99 5.67
C ALA A 190 23.89 9.54 5.54
N GLN A 191 24.88 8.88 6.15
CA GLN A 191 26.28 9.27 6.12
C GLN A 191 26.83 9.22 4.69
N LYS A 192 26.62 8.10 3.99
CA LYS A 192 27.04 7.93 2.60
C LYS A 192 26.45 9.00 1.68
N ALA A 193 25.18 9.32 1.83
CA ALA A 193 24.49 10.28 0.97
C ALA A 193 24.79 11.74 1.33
N LEU A 194 24.83 12.10 2.61
CA LEU A 194 24.88 13.50 3.04
C LEU A 194 26.29 14.06 3.25
N LEU A 195 27.30 13.23 3.53
CA LEU A 195 28.67 13.70 3.73
C LEU A 195 29.19 14.60 2.58
N PRO A 196 28.99 14.25 1.29
CA PRO A 196 29.42 15.11 0.18
C PRO A 196 28.84 16.54 0.21
N MET A 197 27.69 16.75 0.85
CA MET A 197 27.08 18.09 0.98
C MET A 197 27.88 19.01 1.93
N LEU A 198 28.64 18.45 2.87
CA LEU A 198 29.43 19.23 3.82
C LEU A 198 30.63 19.92 3.16
N ASP A 199 31.22 19.27 2.16
CA ASP A 199 32.38 19.78 1.45
C ASP A 199 32.01 20.68 0.26
N SER A 200 30.78 20.53 -0.26
CA SER A 200 30.30 21.33 -1.39
C SER A 200 30.21 22.83 -1.06
N PRO A 201 30.74 23.74 -1.90
CA PRO A 201 30.59 25.18 -1.72
C PRO A 201 29.17 25.69 -2.02
N GLN A 202 28.33 24.89 -2.69
CA GLN A 202 26.97 25.26 -3.07
C GLN A 202 26.05 25.44 -1.86
N PHE A 203 26.26 24.65 -0.81
CA PHE A 203 25.38 24.64 0.34
C PHE A 203 25.81 25.68 1.38
N SER A 204 24.84 26.49 1.81
CA SER A 204 25.06 27.46 2.87
C SER A 204 25.48 26.79 4.18
N TYR A 205 26.14 27.56 5.05
CA TYR A 205 26.48 27.13 6.41
C TYR A 205 25.27 26.56 7.17
N ARG A 206 24.08 27.15 6.99
CA ARG A 206 22.83 26.68 7.61
C ARG A 206 22.45 25.26 7.17
N ILE A 207 22.59 24.95 5.88
CA ILE A 207 22.33 23.60 5.34
C ILE A 207 23.36 22.62 5.87
N LYS A 208 24.65 22.99 5.85
CA LYS A 208 25.72 22.14 6.38
C LYS A 208 25.51 21.82 7.86
N ASN A 209 25.11 22.79 8.67
CA ASN A 209 24.77 22.56 10.07
C ASN A 209 23.55 21.65 10.25
N ARG A 210 22.55 21.76 9.37
CA ARG A 210 21.40 20.85 9.39
C ARG A 210 21.84 19.42 9.08
N VAL A 211 22.71 19.21 8.09
CA VAL A 211 23.28 17.90 7.77
C VAL A 211 24.07 17.32 8.94
N LYS A 212 25.00 18.10 9.52
CA LYS A 212 25.76 17.68 10.72
C LYS A 212 24.83 17.26 11.87
N GLY A 213 23.79 18.05 12.13
CA GLY A 213 22.83 17.74 13.19
C GLY A 213 22.02 16.45 12.94
N ILE A 214 21.77 16.07 11.69
CA ILE A 214 21.14 14.79 11.35
C ILE A 214 22.12 13.65 11.63
N LEU A 215 23.35 13.74 11.10
CA LEU A 215 24.37 12.71 11.27
C LEU A 215 24.69 12.45 12.74
N SER A 216 24.95 13.51 13.52
CA SER A 216 25.24 13.37 14.95
C SER A 216 24.08 12.75 15.71
N ARG A 217 22.82 13.07 15.38
CA ARG A 217 21.65 12.44 16.03
C ARG A 217 21.61 10.94 15.76
N LEU A 218 21.83 10.53 14.50
CA LEU A 218 21.83 9.12 14.11
C LEU A 218 23.00 8.35 14.74
N GLU A 219 24.18 8.98 14.85
CA GLU A 219 25.35 8.42 15.58
C GLU A 219 24.97 8.14 17.05
N TYR A 220 24.40 9.13 17.75
CA TYR A 220 23.94 8.94 19.14
C TYR A 220 22.87 7.85 19.28
N GLU A 221 21.92 7.76 18.35
CA GLU A 221 20.88 6.73 18.34
C GLU A 221 21.47 5.33 18.13
N GLN A 222 22.47 5.18 17.26
CA GLN A 222 23.14 3.91 17.02
C GLN A 222 23.99 3.45 18.22
N GLU A 223 24.60 4.38 18.94
CA GLU A 223 25.38 4.11 20.16
C GLU A 223 24.52 3.76 21.38
N GLY A 224 23.18 3.80 21.27
CA GLY A 224 22.26 3.33 22.31
C GLY A 224 21.90 4.36 23.39
N TYR A 225 22.20 5.63 23.18
CA TYR A 225 21.83 6.71 24.10
C TYR A 225 20.41 7.23 23.81
N TRP A 226 19.37 6.52 24.29
CA TRP A 226 17.98 6.96 24.19
C TRP A 226 17.69 8.15 25.13
N TYR A 227 17.29 9.30 24.57
CA TYR A 227 16.51 10.31 25.32
C TYR A 227 15.04 9.87 25.38
N PRO A 228 14.35 9.91 26.53
CA PRO A 228 12.90 9.78 26.56
C PRO A 228 12.32 10.94 25.73
N GLN A 229 11.55 10.62 24.68
CA GLN A 229 10.85 11.64 23.93
C GLN A 229 9.94 12.43 24.88
N PHE A 230 10.05 13.76 24.84
CA PHE A 230 9.07 14.66 25.43
C PHE A 230 7.70 14.36 24.80
N VAL A 231 6.84 13.75 25.60
CA VAL A 231 5.39 13.73 25.38
C VAL A 231 4.93 15.19 25.57
N ILE A 232 4.40 15.79 24.50
CA ILE A 232 3.56 17.00 24.58
C ILE A 232 2.10 16.52 24.59
#